data_AF-A0A948B4Y1-F1
#
_entry.id   AF-A0A948B4Y1-F1
#
_cell.length_a   1.000
_cell.length_b   1.000
_cell.length_c   1.000
_cell.angle_alpha   90.00
_cell.angle_beta   90.00
_cell.angle_gamma   90.00
#
_symmetry.space_group_name_H-M   'P 1'
#
loop_
_entity.id
_entity.type
_entity.pdbx_description
1 polymer ?
#
loop_
_entity_poly.entity_id
_entity_poly.type
_entity_poly.pdbx_seq_one_letter_code
_entity_poly.pdbx_strand_id
1 'polypeptide(L)'
;MKGIAHYISGVMAASFCPWAVQAATEGNPLYFILGGAFGILPDTIDFKFYRFFYRHDFYVDPDAQNPDPQTIADELAAAVDKARSAGRPIRIKLNTVRMGADYWRQYVVRFDSENQEVQVRIGPVVNTGQVPVPNSEPKDRAVGRAKLSAPIIQTYDATTRVDIFDGPTFAFEADAQGRVMLHFLPWHRNWSHSFLVAAFWGLLGWLLWNWQAAVVIVAGYSAHLLEDQLGFMGSNLFFPITKKRFMGLHIMRSGDAIPNFSAVWLSCLLIFWNLYRLTPGLRYHFNFLHLIVYGAIFPIGLFGVVHWLLTRGDKGREAPIELEDEFGDTMTT
;
A
#
# COMPACT_ATOMS: atom_id res chain seq x y z
N MET A 1 -4.33 1.25 -0.76
CA MET A 1 -4.76 0.48 -1.96
C MET A 1 -3.77 0.74 -3.08
N LYS A 2 -3.99 0.30 -4.33
CA LYS A 2 -3.20 0.79 -5.48
C LYS A 2 -3.69 2.18 -5.89
N GLY A 3 -2.81 2.99 -6.48
CA GLY A 3 -3.11 4.38 -6.86
C GLY A 3 -4.35 4.54 -7.78
N ILE A 4 -4.66 3.55 -8.62
CA ILE A 4 -5.86 3.60 -9.47
C ILE A 4 -7.16 3.54 -8.66
N ALA A 5 -7.20 2.79 -7.55
CA ALA A 5 -8.37 2.73 -6.68
C ALA A 5 -8.60 4.10 -6.04
N HIS A 6 -7.54 4.69 -5.49
CA HIS A 6 -7.60 6.03 -4.88
C HIS A 6 -8.03 7.11 -5.87
N TYR A 7 -7.50 7.08 -7.10
CA TYR A 7 -7.92 8.00 -8.16
C TYR A 7 -9.42 7.85 -8.47
N ILE A 8 -9.89 6.64 -8.75
CA ILE A 8 -11.28 6.39 -9.12
C ILE A 8 -12.23 6.69 -7.96
N SER A 9 -11.84 6.41 -6.72
CA SER A 9 -12.62 6.76 -5.54
C SER A 9 -12.72 8.28 -5.34
N GLY A 10 -11.69 9.03 -5.70
CA GLY A 10 -11.76 10.49 -5.77
C GLY A 10 -12.75 10.99 -6.84
N VAL A 11 -12.76 10.38 -8.03
CA VAL A 11 -13.74 10.66 -9.09
C VAL A 11 -15.16 10.30 -8.63
N MET A 12 -15.31 9.18 -7.92
CA MET A 12 -16.57 8.74 -7.33
C MET A 12 -17.07 9.74 -6.28
N ALA A 13 -16.21 10.24 -5.39
CA ALA A 13 -16.57 11.28 -4.43
C ALA A 13 -17.09 12.55 -5.13
N ALA A 14 -16.45 12.98 -6.22
CA ALA A 14 -16.94 14.10 -7.03
C ALA A 14 -18.32 13.84 -7.63
N SER A 15 -18.62 12.61 -8.06
CA SER A 15 -19.92 12.26 -8.67
C SER A 15 -21.11 12.46 -7.73
N PHE A 16 -20.92 12.40 -6.42
CA PHE A 16 -21.98 12.66 -5.44
C PHE A 16 -22.40 14.13 -5.37
N CYS A 17 -21.63 15.04 -5.96
CA CYS A 17 -21.91 16.46 -6.00
C CYS A 17 -22.76 16.79 -7.25
N PRO A 18 -24.05 17.17 -7.13
CA PRO A 18 -24.90 17.38 -8.31
C PRO A 18 -24.37 18.44 -9.27
N TRP A 19 -23.76 19.50 -8.73
CA TRP A 19 -23.13 20.56 -9.53
C TRP A 19 -21.92 20.07 -10.34
N ALA A 20 -21.21 19.03 -9.88
CA ALA A 20 -20.10 18.46 -10.62
C ALA A 20 -20.60 17.75 -11.88
N VAL A 21 -21.71 17.01 -11.77
CA VAL A 21 -22.36 16.36 -12.92
C VAL A 21 -22.94 17.39 -13.87
N GLN A 22 -23.65 18.41 -13.36
CA GLN A 22 -24.20 19.47 -14.19
C GLN A 22 -23.10 20.20 -14.99
N ALA A 23 -22.03 20.63 -14.31
CA ALA A 23 -20.90 21.29 -14.97
C ALA A 23 -20.30 20.41 -16.07
N ALA A 24 -20.17 19.10 -15.82
CA ALA A 24 -19.67 18.17 -16.83
C ALA A 24 -20.60 18.04 -18.04
N THR A 25 -21.93 18.04 -17.85
CA THR A 25 -22.90 18.05 -18.96
C THR A 25 -22.87 19.35 -19.77
N GLU A 26 -22.44 20.45 -19.15
CA GLU A 26 -22.21 21.75 -19.79
C GLU A 26 -20.81 21.85 -20.44
N GLY A 27 -20.02 20.76 -20.41
CA GLY A 27 -18.70 20.67 -21.04
C GLY A 27 -17.53 21.04 -20.12
N ASN A 28 -17.76 21.23 -18.82
CA ASN A 28 -16.72 21.54 -17.83
C ASN A 28 -16.44 20.34 -16.89
N PRO A 29 -15.41 19.53 -17.15
CA PRO A 29 -15.07 18.36 -16.35
C PRO A 29 -14.24 18.67 -15.08
N LEU A 30 -14.00 19.95 -14.77
CA LEU A 30 -13.04 20.38 -13.74
C LEU A 30 -13.21 19.64 -12.41
N TYR A 31 -14.45 19.51 -11.91
CA TYR A 31 -14.70 18.87 -10.63
C TYR A 31 -14.30 17.39 -10.61
N PHE A 32 -14.54 16.64 -11.68
CA PHE A 32 -14.08 15.25 -11.76
C PHE A 32 -12.56 15.14 -11.82
N ILE A 33 -11.90 16.07 -12.53
CA ILE A 33 -10.44 16.16 -12.58
C ILE A 33 -9.88 16.44 -11.19
N LEU A 34 -10.45 17.41 -10.46
CA LEU A 34 -10.05 17.73 -9.09
C LEU A 34 -10.28 16.53 -8.15
N GLY A 35 -11.44 15.87 -8.23
CA GLY A 35 -11.73 14.69 -7.42
C GLY A 35 -10.69 13.59 -7.62
N GLY A 36 -10.40 13.22 -8.87
CA GLY A 36 -9.39 12.20 -9.18
C GLY A 36 -7.96 12.62 -8.80
N ALA A 37 -7.56 13.86 -9.13
CA ALA A 37 -6.23 14.38 -8.83
C ALA A 37 -5.96 14.40 -7.31
N PHE A 38 -6.90 14.91 -6.51
CA PHE A 38 -6.77 14.94 -5.06
C PHE A 38 -7.02 13.58 -4.40
N GLY A 39 -7.71 12.66 -5.07
CA GLY A 39 -7.78 11.26 -4.66
C GLY A 39 -6.44 10.53 -4.73
N ILE A 40 -5.56 10.83 -5.69
CA ILE A 40 -4.22 10.20 -5.78
C ILE A 40 -3.09 11.07 -5.19
N LEU A 41 -3.38 12.33 -4.85
CA LEU A 41 -2.36 13.30 -4.42
C LEU A 41 -1.57 12.88 -3.16
N PRO A 42 -2.15 12.30 -2.09
CA PRO A 42 -1.39 11.90 -0.90
C PRO A 42 -0.23 10.96 -1.22
N ASP A 43 -0.52 9.87 -1.93
CA ASP A 43 0.47 8.92 -2.44
C ASP A 43 1.47 9.59 -3.39
N THR A 44 0.99 10.46 -4.27
CA THR A 44 1.85 11.15 -5.23
C THR A 44 2.89 12.01 -4.50
N ILE A 45 2.47 12.77 -3.49
CA ILE A 45 3.37 13.56 -2.64
C ILE A 45 4.40 12.65 -1.98
N ASP A 46 3.97 11.54 -1.40
CA ASP A 46 4.85 10.64 -0.68
C ASP A 46 5.88 9.96 -1.58
N PHE A 47 5.41 9.29 -2.64
CA PHE A 47 6.27 8.45 -3.48
C PHE A 47 7.07 9.25 -4.52
N LYS A 48 6.57 10.41 -4.99
CA LYS A 48 7.26 11.22 -6.01
C LYS A 48 8.09 12.35 -5.43
N PHE A 49 7.85 12.75 -4.18
CA PHE A 49 8.58 13.86 -3.56
C PHE A 49 9.13 13.47 -2.19
N TYR A 50 8.29 13.23 -1.19
CA TYR A 50 8.72 13.16 0.21
C TYR A 50 9.73 12.04 0.47
N ARG A 51 9.56 10.89 -0.18
CA ARG A 51 10.52 9.76 -0.13
C ARG A 51 11.96 10.20 -0.39
N PHE A 52 12.19 11.05 -1.39
CA PHE A 52 13.54 11.46 -1.80
C PHE A 52 14.18 12.46 -0.82
N PHE A 53 13.36 13.15 -0.02
CA PHE A 53 13.84 14.05 1.04
C PHE A 53 13.93 13.33 2.39
N TYR A 54 13.52 12.06 2.47
CA TYR A 54 13.55 11.31 3.72
C TYR A 54 14.97 10.87 4.04
N ARG A 55 15.45 11.24 5.24
CA ARG A 55 16.79 10.92 5.71
C ARG A 55 16.80 9.60 6.47
N HIS A 56 17.78 8.77 6.16
CA HIS A 56 18.07 7.50 6.82
C HIS A 56 19.30 7.65 7.71
N ASP A 57 19.32 6.93 8.82
CA ASP A 57 20.47 6.82 9.72
C ASP A 57 21.44 5.74 9.24
N PHE A 58 20.91 4.69 8.60
CA PHE A 58 21.66 3.56 8.08
C PHE A 58 21.15 3.12 6.72
N TYR A 59 22.06 2.52 5.97
CA TYR A 59 21.79 1.84 4.71
C TYR A 59 22.35 0.43 4.83
N VAL A 60 21.51 -0.55 4.51
CA VAL A 60 21.93 -1.93 4.27
C VAL A 60 22.16 -2.03 2.78
N ASP A 61 23.42 -2.21 2.41
CA ASP A 61 23.89 -2.29 1.03
C ASP A 61 24.55 -3.66 0.81
N PRO A 62 23.77 -4.71 0.50
CA PRO A 62 24.33 -6.03 0.28
C PRO A 62 25.28 -6.02 -0.92
N ASP A 63 26.35 -6.82 -0.84
CA ASP A 63 27.27 -7.00 -1.96
C ASP A 63 26.51 -7.49 -3.20
N ALA A 64 26.73 -6.84 -4.34
CA ALA A 64 25.96 -7.10 -5.54
C ALA A 64 26.28 -8.45 -6.20
N GLN A 65 27.47 -8.99 -5.97
CA GLN A 65 27.92 -10.25 -6.56
C GLN A 65 27.74 -11.42 -5.60
N ASN A 66 27.99 -11.20 -4.31
CA ASN A 66 27.95 -12.24 -3.29
C ASN A 66 27.30 -11.71 -1.99
N PRO A 67 25.97 -11.48 -2.00
CA PRO A 67 25.28 -10.97 -0.83
C PRO A 67 25.32 -12.01 0.30
N ASP A 68 25.85 -11.61 1.45
CA ASP A 68 25.88 -12.44 2.66
C ASP A 68 24.65 -12.17 3.54
N PRO A 69 23.75 -13.16 3.74
CA PRO A 69 22.58 -12.97 4.57
C PRO A 69 22.93 -12.70 6.05
N GLN A 70 24.07 -13.20 6.56
CA GLN A 70 24.45 -12.97 7.96
C GLN A 70 24.81 -11.51 8.22
N THR A 71 25.61 -10.91 7.33
CA THR A 71 25.95 -9.48 7.41
C THR A 71 24.68 -8.60 7.42
N ILE A 72 23.68 -8.90 6.59
CA ILE A 72 22.41 -8.15 6.56
C ILE A 72 21.65 -8.31 7.89
N ALA A 73 21.60 -9.53 8.45
CA ALA A 73 20.96 -9.80 9.73
C ALA A 73 21.64 -9.03 10.88
N ASP A 74 22.97 -9.00 10.90
CA ASP A 74 23.76 -8.31 11.92
C ASP A 74 23.56 -6.78 11.85
N GLU A 75 23.51 -6.20 10.65
CA GLU A 75 23.23 -4.76 10.46
C GLU A 75 21.83 -4.37 10.96
N LEU A 76 20.82 -5.22 10.70
CA LEU A 76 19.46 -5.03 11.19
C LEU A 76 19.40 -5.12 12.73
N ALA A 77 20.08 -6.09 13.33
CA ALA A 77 20.18 -6.21 14.79
C ALA A 77 20.88 -5.00 15.41
N ALA A 78 21.99 -4.54 14.83
CA ALA A 78 22.70 -3.36 15.27
C ALA A 78 21.83 -2.08 15.21
N ALA A 79 20.96 -1.96 14.21
CA ALA A 79 20.02 -0.85 14.11
C ALA A 79 18.96 -0.87 15.24
N VAL A 80 18.48 -2.06 15.61
CA VAL A 80 17.57 -2.24 16.76
C VAL A 80 18.27 -1.85 18.07
N ASP A 81 19.52 -2.27 18.26
CA ASP A 81 20.33 -1.94 19.43
C ASP A 81 20.56 -0.42 19.57
N LYS A 82 20.82 0.25 18.45
CA LYS A 82 20.94 1.70 18.44
C LYS A 82 19.61 2.39 18.72
N ALA A 83 18.49 1.84 18.29
CA ALA A 83 17.17 2.43 18.56
C ALA A 83 16.86 2.46 20.06
N ARG A 84 17.29 1.43 20.81
CA ARG A 84 17.16 1.40 22.28
C ARG A 84 17.99 2.47 22.97
N SER A 85 19.22 2.69 22.53
CA SER A 85 20.16 3.60 23.21
C SER A 85 19.98 5.07 22.79
N ALA A 86 19.50 5.34 21.57
CA ALA A 86 19.48 6.69 21.02
C ALA A 86 18.31 7.58 21.50
N GLY A 87 17.27 7.01 22.11
CA GLY A 87 16.09 7.76 22.57
C GLY A 87 15.29 8.46 21.44
N ARG A 88 15.53 8.07 20.19
CA ARG A 88 14.85 8.58 19.00
C ARG A 88 14.65 7.45 17.98
N PRO A 89 13.70 7.59 17.03
CA PRO A 89 13.58 6.62 15.95
C PRO A 89 14.87 6.53 15.13
N ILE A 90 15.30 5.30 14.86
CA ILE A 90 16.42 4.96 13.96
C ILE A 90 15.86 4.47 12.64
N ARG A 91 16.25 5.12 11.54
CA ARG A 91 15.72 4.86 10.21
C ARG A 91 16.73 4.08 9.38
N ILE A 92 16.34 2.92 8.89
CA ILE A 92 17.18 2.07 8.06
C ILE A 92 16.58 1.93 6.67
N LYS A 93 17.44 2.01 5.66
CA LYS A 93 17.10 1.76 4.27
C LYS A 93 17.63 0.38 3.88
N LEU A 94 16.78 -0.47 3.33
CA LEU A 94 17.19 -1.74 2.75
C LEU A 94 17.32 -1.57 1.24
N ASN A 95 18.55 -1.47 0.74
CA ASN A 95 18.79 -1.30 -0.68
C ASN A 95 18.66 -2.63 -1.41
N THR A 96 18.12 -2.56 -2.63
CA THR A 96 17.98 -3.73 -3.49
C THR A 96 19.27 -4.04 -4.20
N VAL A 97 19.51 -5.33 -4.46
CA VAL A 97 20.66 -5.76 -5.24
C VAL A 97 20.29 -5.81 -6.73
N ARG A 98 20.68 -4.78 -7.48
CA ARG A 98 20.40 -4.71 -8.93
C ARG A 98 21.41 -5.55 -9.71
N MET A 99 20.91 -6.52 -10.47
CA MET A 99 21.72 -7.45 -11.29
C MET A 99 21.75 -7.05 -12.77
N GLY A 100 20.82 -6.21 -13.21
CA GLY A 100 20.72 -5.76 -14.60
C GLY A 100 19.67 -4.67 -14.78
N ALA A 101 19.35 -4.37 -16.04
CA ALA A 101 18.35 -3.35 -16.36
C ALA A 101 16.97 -3.67 -15.77
N ASP A 102 16.57 -4.95 -15.88
CA ASP A 102 15.27 -5.51 -15.50
C ASP A 102 15.44 -6.68 -14.51
N TYR A 103 16.56 -6.79 -13.79
CA TYR A 103 16.84 -7.91 -12.89
C TYR A 103 17.38 -7.46 -11.55
N TRP A 104 16.89 -8.09 -10.49
CA TRP A 104 17.31 -7.87 -9.11
C TRP A 104 17.45 -9.19 -8.37
N ARG A 105 18.45 -9.29 -7.51
CA ARG A 105 18.57 -10.39 -6.55
C ARG A 105 17.67 -10.07 -5.37
N GLN A 106 16.65 -10.91 -5.16
CA GLN A 106 15.78 -10.81 -4.00
C GLN A 106 16.53 -11.26 -2.73
N TYR A 107 16.24 -10.59 -1.62
CA TYR A 107 16.47 -11.14 -0.30
C TYR A 107 15.25 -10.89 0.58
N VAL A 108 15.07 -11.76 1.57
CA VAL A 108 13.91 -11.77 2.45
C VAL A 108 14.39 -11.48 3.85
N VAL A 109 13.70 -10.56 4.53
CA VAL A 109 13.92 -10.24 5.94
C VAL A 109 12.67 -10.63 6.73
N ARG A 110 12.85 -11.40 7.80
CA ARG A 110 11.82 -11.75 8.76
C ARG A 110 12.25 -11.34 10.17
N PHE A 111 11.41 -10.59 10.86
CA PHE A 111 11.57 -10.38 12.29
C PHE A 111 10.81 -11.48 13.03
N ASP A 112 11.52 -12.34 13.74
CA ASP A 112 10.94 -13.40 14.55
C ASP A 112 10.80 -12.89 15.99
N SER A 113 9.58 -12.50 16.34
CA SER A 113 9.25 -11.99 17.67
C SER A 113 9.26 -13.09 18.74
N GLU A 114 9.09 -14.37 18.37
CA GLU A 114 9.08 -15.49 19.33
C GLU A 114 10.50 -15.85 19.76
N ASN A 115 11.42 -15.97 18.79
CA ASN A 115 12.82 -16.28 19.05
C ASN A 115 13.70 -15.04 19.29
N GLN A 116 13.11 -13.85 19.23
CA GLN A 116 13.78 -12.54 19.37
C GLN A 116 15.00 -12.42 18.46
N GLU A 117 14.80 -12.70 17.18
CA GLU A 117 15.85 -12.65 16.17
C GLU A 117 15.36 -12.05 14.86
N VAL A 118 16.30 -11.59 14.05
CA VAL A 118 16.06 -11.28 12.64
C VAL A 118 16.68 -12.38 11.80
N GLN A 119 15.91 -12.86 10.83
CA GLN A 119 16.30 -13.90 9.90
C GLN A 119 16.35 -13.29 8.50
N VAL A 120 17.42 -13.59 7.77
CA VAL A 120 17.61 -13.09 6.41
C VAL A 120 17.96 -14.25 5.49
N ARG A 121 17.35 -14.30 4.32
CA ARG A 121 17.66 -15.30 3.29
C ARG A 121 17.82 -14.64 1.93
N ILE A 122 18.82 -15.06 1.18
CA ILE A 122 18.97 -14.67 -0.22
C ILE A 122 18.03 -15.53 -1.09
N GLY A 123 17.24 -14.88 -1.93
CA GLY A 123 16.25 -15.49 -2.81
C GLY A 123 16.67 -15.49 -4.30
N PRO A 124 15.73 -15.76 -5.20
CA PRO A 124 16.00 -15.83 -6.64
C PRO A 124 16.33 -14.46 -7.23
N VAL A 125 16.76 -14.47 -8.49
CA VAL A 125 16.71 -13.24 -9.30
C VAL A 125 15.27 -13.05 -9.76
N VAL A 126 14.73 -11.84 -9.63
CA VAL A 126 13.40 -11.47 -10.11
C VAL A 126 13.49 -10.41 -11.19
N ASN A 127 12.46 -10.34 -12.04
CA ASN A 127 12.28 -9.24 -12.98
C ASN A 127 11.50 -8.04 -12.38
N THR A 128 11.27 -6.96 -13.13
CA THR A 128 10.47 -5.81 -12.65
C THR A 128 9.04 -6.20 -12.23
N GLY A 129 8.49 -7.28 -12.80
CA GLY A 129 7.21 -7.85 -12.41
C GLY A 129 7.24 -8.70 -11.14
N GLN A 130 8.37 -8.75 -10.44
CA GLN A 130 8.62 -9.59 -9.26
C GLN A 130 8.48 -11.10 -9.56
N VAL A 131 8.60 -11.49 -10.82
CA VAL A 131 8.54 -12.91 -11.23
C VAL A 131 9.95 -13.50 -11.13
N PRO A 132 10.14 -14.61 -10.40
CA PRO A 132 11.42 -15.31 -10.33
C PRO A 132 11.89 -15.78 -11.70
N VAL A 133 13.15 -15.51 -12.01
CA VAL A 133 13.84 -16.05 -13.18
C VAL A 133 14.08 -17.54 -12.93
N PRO A 134 13.71 -18.44 -13.86
CA PRO A 134 13.91 -19.88 -13.69
C PRO A 134 15.37 -20.24 -13.38
N ASN A 135 15.58 -21.17 -12.46
CA ASN A 135 16.89 -21.69 -12.04
C ASN A 135 17.86 -20.63 -11.47
N SER A 136 17.33 -19.52 -10.95
CA SER A 136 18.15 -18.45 -10.38
C SER A 136 18.27 -18.48 -8.85
N GLU A 137 17.56 -19.38 -8.17
CA GLU A 137 17.65 -19.56 -6.71
C GLU A 137 19.10 -19.91 -6.30
N PRO A 138 19.65 -19.32 -5.23
CA PRO A 138 20.93 -19.72 -4.69
C PRO A 138 20.92 -21.21 -4.31
N LYS A 139 22.01 -21.92 -4.64
CA LYS A 139 22.17 -23.33 -4.26
C LYS A 139 22.24 -23.50 -2.75
N ASP A 140 23.01 -22.62 -2.11
CA ASP A 140 23.14 -22.56 -0.68
C ASP A 140 22.02 -21.66 -0.13
N ARG A 141 20.99 -22.28 0.44
CA ARG A 141 19.86 -21.58 1.08
C ARG A 141 20.24 -21.15 2.50
N ALA A 142 21.39 -20.50 2.64
CA ALA A 142 21.88 -20.02 3.92
C ALA A 142 20.90 -18.99 4.49
N VAL A 143 20.64 -19.12 5.79
CA VAL A 143 19.82 -18.17 6.56
C VAL A 143 20.76 -17.47 7.54
N GLY A 144 20.93 -16.17 7.36
CA GLY A 144 21.58 -15.32 8.34
C GLY A 144 20.64 -15.12 9.53
N ARG A 145 21.15 -15.25 10.75
CA ARG A 145 20.36 -15.09 11.97
C ARG A 145 21.10 -14.21 12.95
N ALA A 146 20.46 -13.16 13.44
CA ALA A 146 21.03 -12.30 14.46
C ALA A 146 20.04 -12.08 15.61
N LYS A 147 20.51 -12.23 16.85
CA LYS A 147 19.70 -11.95 18.04
C LYS A 147 19.47 -10.45 18.18
N LEU A 148 18.24 -10.08 18.50
CA LEU A 148 17.86 -8.69 18.72
C LEU A 148 18.06 -8.35 20.21
N SER A 149 18.55 -7.14 20.52
CA SER A 149 18.66 -6.74 21.93
C SER A 149 17.32 -6.52 22.62
N ALA A 150 16.20 -6.38 21.89
CA ALA A 150 14.87 -6.21 22.45
C ALA A 150 13.79 -6.94 21.65
N PRO A 151 12.65 -7.27 22.29
CA PRO A 151 11.47 -7.74 21.59
C PRO A 151 10.97 -6.71 20.57
N ILE A 152 10.65 -7.17 19.36
CA ILE A 152 10.08 -6.34 18.30
C ILE A 152 8.56 -6.43 18.31
N ILE A 153 7.91 -5.27 18.28
CA ILE A 153 6.49 -5.13 17.99
C ILE A 153 6.33 -4.79 16.52
N GLN A 154 5.74 -5.70 15.77
CA GLN A 154 5.54 -5.55 14.33
C GLN A 154 4.24 -4.81 14.07
N THR A 155 4.29 -3.77 13.22
CA THR A 155 3.11 -2.97 12.85
C THR A 155 2.66 -3.22 11.40
N TYR A 156 3.26 -4.20 10.74
CA TYR A 156 3.01 -4.61 9.35
C TYR A 156 3.24 -6.13 9.21
N ASP A 157 3.39 -6.63 7.98
CA ASP A 157 3.78 -8.02 7.70
C ASP A 157 5.14 -8.39 8.33
N ALA A 158 5.23 -9.63 8.81
CA ALA A 158 6.42 -10.14 9.48
C ALA A 158 7.60 -10.44 8.56
N THR A 159 7.28 -10.68 7.30
CA THR A 159 8.24 -11.02 6.27
C THR A 159 8.20 -9.95 5.19
N THR A 160 9.35 -9.39 4.88
CA THR A 160 9.52 -8.36 3.85
C THR A 160 10.48 -8.86 2.79
N ARG A 161 10.00 -8.92 1.55
CA ARG A 161 10.82 -9.19 0.37
C ARG A 161 11.43 -7.89 -0.14
N VAL A 162 12.74 -7.88 -0.33
CA VAL A 162 13.49 -6.77 -0.92
C VAL A 162 13.96 -7.19 -2.29
N ASP A 163 13.23 -6.78 -3.33
CA ASP A 163 13.37 -7.42 -4.64
C ASP A 163 13.26 -6.50 -5.86
N ILE A 164 12.79 -5.26 -5.75
CA ILE A 164 12.74 -4.33 -6.90
C ILE A 164 12.89 -2.85 -6.51
N PHE A 165 13.25 -2.03 -7.51
CA PHE A 165 13.45 -0.59 -7.43
C PHE A 165 14.54 -0.17 -6.45
N ASP A 166 14.16 0.44 -5.33
CA ASP A 166 15.06 1.07 -4.37
C ASP A 166 14.82 0.48 -2.96
N GLY A 167 13.98 -0.56 -2.85
CA GLY A 167 13.74 -1.29 -1.60
C GLY A 167 13.00 -0.50 -0.51
N PRO A 168 12.65 -1.17 0.61
CA PRO A 168 11.86 -0.58 1.68
C PRO A 168 12.70 0.22 2.68
N THR A 169 12.02 1.05 3.47
CA THR A 169 12.59 1.76 4.61
C THR A 169 11.86 1.31 5.87
N PHE A 170 12.60 1.06 6.94
CA PHE A 170 12.05 0.83 8.27
C PHE A 170 12.46 1.95 9.23
N ALA A 171 11.63 2.21 10.25
CA ALA A 171 12.07 2.89 11.45
C ALA A 171 11.88 2.01 12.67
N PHE A 172 12.88 2.00 13.55
CA PHE A 172 12.86 1.34 14.84
C PHE A 172 12.71 2.41 15.92
N GLU A 173 11.65 2.32 16.73
CA GLU A 173 11.38 3.25 17.82
C GLU A 173 11.24 2.47 19.13
N ALA A 174 12.07 2.77 20.13
CA ALA A 174 11.95 2.16 21.45
C ALA A 174 10.68 2.66 22.15
N ASP A 175 9.89 1.74 22.70
CA ASP A 175 8.74 2.05 23.53
C ASP A 175 9.14 2.26 25.00
N ALA A 176 8.18 2.74 25.80
CA ALA A 176 8.42 2.99 27.23
C ALA A 176 8.66 1.71 28.05
N GLN A 177 8.35 0.54 27.49
CA GLN A 177 8.52 -0.77 28.11
C GLN A 177 9.83 -1.45 27.68
N GLY A 178 10.67 -0.76 26.89
CA GLY A 178 11.95 -1.27 26.42
C GLY A 178 11.86 -2.23 25.22
N ARG A 179 10.68 -2.38 24.61
CA ARG A 179 10.49 -3.08 23.33
C ARG A 179 10.75 -2.10 22.18
N VAL A 180 10.93 -2.61 20.97
CA VAL A 180 11.16 -1.78 19.79
C VAL A 180 10.01 -1.95 18.80
N MET A 181 9.32 -0.86 18.50
CA MET A 181 8.29 -0.80 17.47
C MET A 181 8.92 -0.70 16.09
N LEU A 182 8.57 -1.62 15.20
CA LEU A 182 8.98 -1.63 13.80
C LEU A 182 7.93 -0.90 12.96
N HIS A 183 8.32 0.22 12.35
CA HIS A 183 7.48 0.99 11.43
C HIS A 183 7.90 0.76 9.99
N PHE A 184 7.02 0.14 9.19
CA PHE A 184 7.20 0.00 7.75
C PHE A 184 6.91 1.32 7.02
N LEU A 185 7.81 1.73 6.12
CA LEU A 185 7.72 2.97 5.33
C LEU A 185 7.33 4.19 6.19
N PRO A 186 8.18 4.60 7.16
CA PRO A 186 7.87 5.64 8.16
C PRO A 186 7.68 7.05 7.58
N TRP A 187 8.01 7.26 6.30
CA TRP A 187 7.70 8.48 5.57
C TRP A 187 6.31 8.49 4.93
N HIS A 188 5.82 7.33 4.48
CA HIS A 188 4.56 7.21 3.74
C HIS A 188 3.35 7.22 4.69
N ARG A 189 2.27 7.94 4.39
CA ARG A 189 1.08 8.09 5.26
C ARG A 189 1.35 8.84 6.56
N ASN A 190 2.34 9.71 6.52
CA ASN A 190 2.65 10.64 7.60
C ASN A 190 1.87 11.94 7.39
N TRP A 191 2.57 13.07 7.23
CA TRP A 191 1.95 14.40 7.21
C TRP A 191 0.97 14.62 6.05
N SER A 192 1.25 14.01 4.90
CA SER A 192 0.45 14.08 3.67
C SER A 192 -0.85 13.28 3.73
N HIS A 193 -1.16 12.55 4.80
CA HIS A 193 -2.38 11.74 4.91
C HIS A 193 -3.21 12.19 6.12
N SER A 194 -3.52 13.49 6.14
CA SER A 194 -4.26 14.17 7.21
C SER A 194 -5.49 14.91 6.68
N PHE A 195 -6.59 14.88 7.42
CA PHE A 195 -7.80 15.65 7.10
C PHE A 195 -7.55 17.16 7.18
N LEU A 196 -6.58 17.61 7.97
CA LEU A 196 -6.20 19.03 8.01
C LEU A 196 -5.44 19.44 6.75
N VAL A 197 -4.65 18.54 6.17
CA VAL A 197 -4.03 18.78 4.86
C VAL A 197 -5.09 18.74 3.75
N ALA A 198 -6.09 17.86 3.85
CA ALA A 198 -7.26 17.89 2.98
C ALA A 198 -7.98 19.25 3.05
N ALA A 199 -8.23 19.76 4.26
CA ALA A 199 -8.85 21.07 4.47
C ALA A 199 -8.01 22.23 3.92
N PHE A 200 -6.68 22.17 4.07
CA PHE A 200 -5.77 23.14 3.46
C PHE A 200 -5.89 23.16 1.93
N TRP A 201 -5.88 21.99 1.30
CA TRP A 201 -6.10 21.89 -0.15
C TRP A 201 -7.50 22.36 -0.56
N GLY A 202 -8.51 22.07 0.25
CA GLY A 202 -9.87 22.59 0.08
C GLY A 202 -9.90 24.12 0.10
N LEU A 203 -9.22 24.75 1.05
CA LEU A 203 -9.12 26.21 1.14
C LEU A 203 -8.44 26.80 -0.11
N LEU A 204 -7.34 26.19 -0.59
CA LEU A 204 -6.71 26.62 -1.84
C LEU A 204 -7.66 26.45 -3.03
N GLY A 205 -8.39 25.33 -3.09
CA GLY A 205 -9.42 25.09 -4.10
C GLY A 205 -10.53 26.13 -4.09
N TRP A 206 -10.93 26.58 -2.90
CA TRP A 206 -11.91 27.65 -2.73
C TRP A 206 -11.40 28.97 -3.31
N LEU A 207 -10.15 29.34 -2.98
CA LEU A 207 -9.53 30.59 -3.41
C LEU A 207 -9.24 30.64 -4.91
N LEU A 208 -8.83 29.50 -5.50
CA LEU A 208 -8.47 29.41 -6.91
C LEU A 208 -9.68 29.25 -7.84
N TRP A 209 -10.74 28.61 -7.35
CA TRP A 209 -11.97 28.38 -8.12
C TRP A 209 -13.19 28.85 -7.34
N ASN A 210 -13.77 27.99 -6.51
CA ASN A 210 -14.99 28.28 -5.74
C ASN A 210 -15.20 27.22 -4.63
N TRP A 211 -16.20 27.45 -3.77
CA TRP A 211 -16.50 26.55 -2.66
C TRP A 211 -16.86 25.13 -3.12
N GLN A 212 -17.44 24.99 -4.32
CA GLN A 212 -17.76 23.70 -4.92
C GLN A 212 -16.49 22.88 -5.21
N ALA A 213 -15.42 23.54 -5.69
CA ALA A 213 -14.12 22.90 -5.90
C ALA A 213 -13.51 22.46 -4.56
N ALA A 214 -13.63 23.30 -3.53
CA ALA A 214 -13.16 22.98 -2.18
C ALA A 214 -13.80 21.69 -1.63
N VAL A 215 -15.12 21.55 -1.75
CA VAL A 215 -15.85 20.35 -1.31
C VAL A 215 -15.35 19.11 -2.04
N VAL A 216 -15.20 19.19 -3.37
CA VAL A 216 -14.77 18.05 -4.18
C VAL A 216 -13.33 17.63 -3.85
N ILE A 217 -12.44 18.61 -3.65
CA ILE A 217 -11.05 18.36 -3.25
C ILE A 217 -10.99 17.67 -1.89
N VAL A 218 -11.69 18.20 -0.89
CA VAL A 218 -11.73 17.61 0.46
C VAL A 218 -12.32 16.21 0.41
N ALA A 219 -13.40 16.00 -0.34
CA ALA A 219 -14.05 14.70 -0.46
C ALA A 219 -13.15 13.67 -1.14
N GLY A 220 -12.52 14.01 -2.27
CA GLY A 220 -11.63 13.11 -2.99
C GLY A 220 -10.39 12.75 -2.18
N TYR A 221 -9.77 13.74 -1.53
CA TYR A 221 -8.64 13.51 -0.63
C TYR A 221 -9.05 12.66 0.58
N SER A 222 -10.21 12.94 1.20
CA SER A 222 -10.69 12.18 2.35
C SER A 222 -11.01 10.73 2.00
N ALA A 223 -11.54 10.46 0.80
CA ALA A 223 -11.77 9.10 0.33
C ALA A 223 -10.49 8.27 0.33
N HIS A 224 -9.37 8.85 -0.14
CA HIS A 224 -8.05 8.22 -0.07
C HIS A 224 -7.68 7.83 1.37
N LEU A 225 -7.77 8.78 2.30
CA LEU A 225 -7.41 8.57 3.70
C LEU A 225 -8.24 7.46 4.35
N LEU A 226 -9.54 7.42 4.06
CA LEU A 226 -10.45 6.41 4.58
C LEU A 226 -10.14 5.02 4.00
N GLU A 227 -9.85 4.92 2.71
CA GLU A 227 -9.42 3.66 2.09
C GLU A 227 -8.12 3.14 2.70
N ASP A 228 -7.21 4.04 3.05
CA ASP A 228 -5.95 3.68 3.67
C ASP A 228 -6.08 3.20 5.12
N GLN A 229 -7.10 3.65 5.85
CA GLN A 229 -7.43 3.11 7.17
C GLN A 229 -7.90 1.66 7.14
N LEU A 230 -8.38 1.16 6.00
CA LEU A 230 -8.76 -0.25 5.87
C LEU A 230 -7.54 -1.18 5.74
N GLY A 231 -6.35 -0.62 5.46
CA GLY A 231 -5.10 -1.35 5.32
C GLY A 231 -4.40 -1.68 6.63
N PHE A 232 -3.12 -2.07 6.56
CA PHE A 232 -2.28 -2.34 7.74
C PHE A 232 -1.63 -1.07 8.30
N MET A 233 -1.02 -0.27 7.44
CA MET A 233 -0.23 0.89 7.86
C MET A 233 -1.05 2.02 8.49
N GLY A 234 -2.36 2.11 8.19
CA GLY A 234 -3.21 3.24 8.57
C GLY A 234 -2.68 4.59 8.07
N SER A 235 -2.84 5.67 8.84
CA SER A 235 -2.41 7.03 8.46
C SER A 235 -2.33 7.98 9.65
N ASN A 236 -1.59 9.08 9.52
CA ASN A 236 -1.64 10.18 10.48
C ASN A 236 -2.77 11.18 10.15
N LEU A 237 -4.00 10.82 10.55
CA LEU A 237 -5.23 11.52 10.19
C LEU A 237 -5.33 12.98 10.64
N PHE A 238 -4.55 13.40 11.65
CA PHE A 238 -4.64 14.72 12.26
C PHE A 238 -3.30 15.46 12.34
N PHE A 239 -2.35 15.19 11.45
CA PHE A 239 -1.17 16.05 11.33
C PHE A 239 -1.57 17.51 11.06
N PRO A 240 -0.98 18.53 11.71
CA PRO A 240 0.17 18.46 12.63
C PRO A 240 -0.17 18.34 14.13
N ILE A 241 -1.45 18.20 14.50
CA ILE A 241 -1.87 18.05 15.91
C ILE A 241 -1.21 16.82 16.54
N THR A 242 -1.13 15.73 15.79
CA THR A 242 -0.39 14.53 16.18
C THR A 242 0.65 14.15 15.11
N LYS A 243 1.76 13.54 15.56
CA LYS A 243 2.77 12.93 14.69
C LYS A 243 2.62 11.41 14.62
N LYS A 244 1.71 10.83 15.41
CA LYS A 244 1.49 9.39 15.49
C LYS A 244 0.48 8.96 14.44
N ARG A 245 0.75 7.84 13.77
CA ARG A 245 -0.22 7.20 12.89
C ARG A 245 -1.25 6.45 13.72
N PHE A 246 -2.48 6.46 13.23
CA PHE A 246 -3.50 5.52 13.64
C PHE A 246 -3.23 4.20 12.92
N MET A 247 -3.32 3.08 13.62
CA MET A 247 -3.24 1.77 12.99
C MET A 247 -4.45 1.57 12.09
N GLY A 248 -4.24 0.91 10.95
CA GLY A 248 -5.34 0.52 10.11
C GLY A 248 -6.11 -0.69 10.66
N LEU A 249 -7.20 -1.04 9.98
CA LEU A 249 -8.13 -2.08 10.39
C LEU A 249 -7.70 -3.49 9.98
N HIS A 250 -6.57 -3.64 9.26
CA HIS A 250 -6.02 -4.94 8.83
C HIS A 250 -6.98 -5.77 7.96
N ILE A 251 -7.84 -5.11 7.17
CA ILE A 251 -8.85 -5.80 6.33
C ILE A 251 -8.28 -6.16 4.97
N MET A 252 -7.31 -5.39 4.46
CA MET A 252 -6.75 -5.61 3.12
C MET A 252 -5.30 -5.16 3.00
N ARG A 253 -4.58 -5.74 2.04
CA ARG A 253 -3.24 -5.29 1.62
C ARG A 253 -3.32 -4.54 0.29
N SER A 254 -2.35 -3.66 0.04
CA SER A 254 -2.26 -2.91 -1.22
C SER A 254 -2.08 -3.81 -2.44
N GLY A 255 -1.44 -4.97 -2.28
CA GLY A 255 -1.21 -5.96 -3.32
C GLY A 255 -2.42 -6.84 -3.66
N ASP A 256 -3.44 -6.89 -2.81
CA ASP A 256 -4.55 -7.83 -2.95
C ASP A 256 -5.41 -7.46 -4.17
N ALA A 257 -5.60 -8.42 -5.08
CA ALA A 257 -6.34 -8.19 -6.32
C ALA A 257 -7.82 -7.90 -6.04
N ILE A 258 -8.45 -8.66 -5.14
CA ILE A 258 -9.88 -8.59 -4.87
C ILE A 258 -10.28 -7.22 -4.28
N PRO A 259 -9.68 -6.72 -3.19
CA PRO A 259 -10.06 -5.43 -2.62
C PRO A 259 -9.88 -4.28 -3.62
N ASN A 260 -8.76 -4.27 -4.36
CA ASN A 260 -8.51 -3.28 -5.42
C ASN A 260 -9.57 -3.31 -6.52
N PHE A 261 -9.87 -4.51 -7.03
CA PHE A 261 -10.93 -4.69 -8.03
C PHE A 261 -12.28 -4.24 -7.50
N SER A 262 -12.66 -4.67 -6.30
CA SER A 262 -13.93 -4.33 -5.68
C SER A 262 -14.09 -2.82 -5.47
N ALA A 263 -13.07 -2.13 -4.97
CA ALA A 263 -13.15 -0.68 -4.79
C ALA A 263 -13.32 0.06 -6.11
N VAL A 264 -12.51 -0.29 -7.13
CA VAL A 264 -12.64 0.32 -8.46
C VAL A 264 -14.01 0.04 -9.06
N TRP A 265 -14.46 -1.22 -9.03
CA TRP A 265 -15.74 -1.64 -9.60
C TRP A 265 -16.93 -0.95 -8.93
N LEU A 266 -16.98 -0.96 -7.59
CA LEU A 266 -18.02 -0.28 -6.82
C LEU A 266 -18.01 1.23 -7.09
N SER A 267 -16.83 1.85 -7.14
CA SER A 267 -16.71 3.26 -7.49
C SER A 267 -17.23 3.55 -8.90
N CYS A 268 -16.93 2.71 -9.90
CA CYS A 268 -17.50 2.83 -11.24
C CYS A 268 -19.02 2.71 -11.27
N LEU A 269 -19.59 1.77 -10.52
CA LEU A 269 -21.05 1.61 -10.40
C LEU A 269 -21.69 2.85 -9.76
N LEU A 270 -21.10 3.39 -8.70
CA LEU A 270 -21.61 4.59 -8.03
C LEU A 270 -21.47 5.84 -8.90
N ILE A 271 -20.36 6.00 -9.62
CA ILE A 271 -20.21 7.06 -10.62
C ILE A 271 -21.32 6.96 -11.65
N PHE A 272 -21.50 5.77 -12.25
CA PHE A 272 -22.53 5.54 -13.24
C PHE A 272 -23.93 5.86 -12.69
N TRP A 273 -24.24 5.41 -11.47
CA TRP A 273 -25.51 5.72 -10.81
C TRP A 273 -25.75 7.22 -10.66
N ASN A 274 -24.74 7.94 -10.18
CA ASN A 274 -24.84 9.38 -9.93
C ASN A 274 -24.98 10.17 -11.23
N LEU A 275 -24.24 9.80 -12.28
CA LEU A 275 -24.41 10.39 -13.60
C LEU A 275 -25.80 10.10 -14.17
N TYR A 276 -26.24 8.84 -14.10
CA TYR A 276 -27.54 8.39 -14.59
C TYR A 276 -28.69 9.15 -13.93
N ARG A 277 -28.72 9.23 -12.59
CA ARG A 277 -29.85 9.86 -11.87
C ARG A 277 -29.92 11.38 -12.05
N LEU A 278 -28.82 12.03 -12.45
CA LEU A 278 -28.70 13.48 -12.61
C LEU A 278 -28.76 13.93 -14.08
N THR A 279 -28.71 12.99 -15.03
CA THR A 279 -28.84 13.30 -16.46
C THR A 279 -30.32 13.36 -16.85
N PRO A 280 -30.84 14.50 -17.32
CA PRO A 280 -32.24 14.60 -17.74
C PRO A 280 -32.50 13.89 -19.08
N GLY A 281 -33.73 13.42 -19.30
CA GLY A 281 -34.18 12.93 -20.61
C GLY A 281 -33.64 11.57 -21.04
N LEU A 282 -33.20 10.73 -20.10
CA LEU A 282 -32.74 9.39 -20.42
C LEU A 282 -33.88 8.51 -20.96
N ARG A 283 -33.59 7.79 -22.05
CA ARG A 283 -34.55 6.89 -22.71
C ARG A 283 -34.94 5.69 -21.84
N TYR A 284 -33.98 5.18 -21.05
CA TYR A 284 -34.15 3.99 -20.25
C TYR A 284 -34.14 4.35 -18.78
N HIS A 285 -35.12 3.84 -18.04
CA HIS A 285 -35.24 4.07 -16.61
C HIS A 285 -35.02 2.76 -15.84
N PHE A 286 -34.05 2.75 -14.95
CA PHE A 286 -33.83 1.67 -13.98
C PHE A 286 -33.54 2.27 -12.60
N ASN A 287 -33.88 1.53 -11.55
CA ASN A 287 -33.62 1.95 -10.17
C ASN A 287 -32.26 1.41 -9.69
N PHE A 288 -31.84 1.83 -8.49
CA PHE A 288 -30.55 1.42 -7.92
C PHE A 288 -30.42 -0.11 -7.77
N LEU A 289 -31.51 -0.80 -7.46
CA LEU A 289 -31.50 -2.27 -7.35
C LEU A 289 -31.18 -2.93 -8.68
N HIS A 290 -31.76 -2.44 -9.79
CA HIS A 290 -31.41 -2.94 -11.12
C HIS A 290 -29.93 -2.73 -11.43
N LEU A 291 -29.36 -1.59 -11.05
CA LEU A 291 -27.92 -1.35 -11.21
C LEU A 291 -27.10 -2.37 -10.41
N ILE A 292 -27.43 -2.64 -9.15
CA ILE A 292 -26.71 -3.63 -8.35
C ILE A 292 -26.85 -5.02 -8.95
N VAL A 293 -28.04 -5.41 -9.40
CA VAL A 293 -28.28 -6.72 -9.99
C VAL A 293 -27.49 -6.89 -11.29
N TYR A 294 -27.61 -5.95 -12.24
CA TYR A 294 -26.96 -6.07 -13.56
C TYR A 294 -25.50 -5.66 -13.57
N GLY A 295 -25.10 -4.75 -12.68
CA GLY A 295 -23.76 -4.17 -12.62
C GLY A 295 -22.85 -4.85 -11.61
N ALA A 296 -23.37 -5.53 -10.57
CA ALA A 296 -22.53 -6.24 -9.60
C ALA A 296 -22.85 -7.73 -9.56
N ILE A 297 -24.10 -8.11 -9.25
CA ILE A 297 -24.44 -9.51 -8.97
C ILE A 297 -24.28 -10.38 -10.22
N PHE A 298 -24.83 -9.96 -11.36
CA PHE A 298 -24.79 -10.77 -12.58
C PHE A 298 -23.37 -10.90 -13.15
N PRO A 299 -22.55 -9.84 -13.31
CA PRO A 299 -21.19 -9.98 -13.83
C PRO A 299 -20.28 -10.79 -12.91
N ILE A 300 -20.35 -10.57 -11.59
CA ILE A 300 -19.55 -11.32 -10.62
C ILE A 300 -20.00 -12.78 -10.57
N GLY A 301 -21.31 -13.03 -10.56
CA GLY A 301 -21.87 -14.38 -10.59
C GLY A 301 -21.51 -15.13 -11.87
N LEU A 302 -21.63 -14.48 -13.03
CA LEU A 302 -21.22 -15.04 -14.32
C LEU A 302 -19.73 -15.35 -14.36
N PHE A 303 -18.88 -14.42 -13.88
CA PHE A 303 -17.45 -14.65 -13.76
C PHE A 303 -17.16 -15.86 -12.87
N GLY A 304 -17.80 -15.95 -11.69
CA GLY A 304 -17.63 -17.08 -10.77
C GLY A 304 -18.04 -18.42 -11.39
N VAL A 305 -19.16 -18.45 -12.13
CA VAL A 305 -19.61 -19.65 -12.85
C VAL A 305 -18.65 -20.02 -13.98
N VAL A 306 -18.22 -19.06 -14.80
CA VAL A 306 -17.28 -19.30 -15.91
C VAL A 306 -15.93 -19.78 -15.36
N HIS A 307 -15.40 -19.11 -14.33
CA HIS A 307 -14.18 -19.53 -13.66
C HIS A 307 -14.30 -20.95 -13.13
N TRP A 308 -15.38 -21.27 -12.41
CA TRP A 308 -15.63 -22.62 -11.90
C TRP A 308 -15.77 -23.67 -13.01
N LEU A 309 -16.40 -23.35 -14.15
CA LEU A 309 -16.50 -24.24 -15.30
C LEU A 309 -15.15 -24.49 -15.99
N LEU A 310 -14.32 -23.44 -16.12
CA LEU A 310 -13.01 -23.51 -16.77
C LEU A 310 -11.93 -24.16 -15.87
N THR A 311 -12.05 -24.00 -14.56
CA THR A 311 -11.15 -24.62 -13.56
C THR A 311 -11.66 -25.97 -13.07
N ARG A 312 -12.82 -26.41 -13.55
CA ARG A 312 -13.41 -27.71 -13.18
C ARG A 312 -12.53 -28.85 -13.67
N GLY A 313 -11.79 -29.45 -12.75
CA GLY A 313 -10.88 -30.57 -13.03
C GLY A 313 -9.41 -30.19 -13.04
N ASP A 314 -9.09 -28.90 -13.16
CA ASP A 314 -7.80 -28.37 -12.79
C ASP A 314 -7.86 -28.13 -11.28
N LYS A 315 -7.39 -29.11 -10.48
CA LYS A 315 -6.89 -28.79 -9.14
C LYS A 315 -5.66 -27.94 -9.41
N GLY A 316 -5.90 -26.67 -9.72
CA GLY A 316 -4.87 -25.75 -10.09
C GLY A 316 -3.74 -25.96 -9.11
N ARG A 317 -2.54 -26.11 -9.64
CA ARG A 317 -1.37 -25.56 -8.98
C ARG A 317 -1.62 -24.05 -8.85
N GLU A 318 -2.58 -23.67 -8.01
CA GLU A 318 -2.26 -22.68 -6.99
C GLU A 318 -1.08 -23.33 -6.27
N ALA A 319 0.12 -23.16 -6.83
CA ALA A 319 1.22 -22.84 -5.96
C ALA A 319 0.58 -21.80 -5.05
N PRO A 320 0.48 -22.09 -3.74
CA PRO A 320 0.11 -21.03 -2.82
C PRO A 320 0.91 -19.81 -3.24
N ILE A 321 0.41 -18.60 -3.02
CA ILE A 321 1.39 -17.55 -2.76
C ILE A 321 2.13 -18.14 -1.54
N GLU A 322 3.25 -18.82 -1.79
CA GLU A 322 3.89 -19.72 -0.85
C GLU A 322 4.38 -18.82 0.27
N LEU A 323 3.50 -18.71 1.26
CA LEU A 323 3.80 -18.73 2.67
C LEU A 323 4.14 -20.18 3.09
N GLU A 324 4.57 -21.06 2.17
CA GLU A 324 5.63 -22.00 2.54
C GLU A 324 6.80 -21.12 2.96
N ASP A 325 6.77 -20.77 4.24
CA ASP A 325 7.91 -20.83 5.10
C ASP A 325 9.23 -20.66 4.35
N GLU A 326 9.49 -19.40 4.00
CA GLU A 326 10.72 -18.97 3.34
C GLU A 326 11.97 -19.26 4.21
N PHE A 327 11.81 -19.88 5.39
CA PHE A 327 12.81 -20.07 6.42
C PHE A 327 12.90 -21.51 7.02
N GLY A 328 12.08 -22.48 6.62
CA GLY A 328 12.14 -23.88 7.07
C GLY A 328 11.31 -24.28 8.32
N ASP A 329 10.50 -23.39 8.90
CA ASP A 329 9.50 -23.65 9.94
C ASP A 329 8.13 -24.22 9.44
N THR A 330 7.76 -25.40 9.95
CA THR A 330 6.37 -25.87 9.91
C THR A 330 5.50 -25.02 10.84
N MET A 331 4.63 -24.19 10.28
CA MET A 331 3.62 -23.44 11.05
C MET A 331 2.67 -24.43 11.74
N THR A 332 2.84 -24.67 13.04
CA THR A 332 1.80 -25.29 13.86
C THR A 332 0.67 -24.28 14.04
N THR A 333 -0.49 -24.64 13.50
CA THR A 333 -1.77 -23.90 13.53
C THR A 333 -2.22 -23.45 14.90
#